data_AF-A0A7X9IIH4-F1
#
_entry.id   AF-A0A7X9IIH4-F1
#
_cell.length_a   1.000
_cell.length_b   1.000
_cell.length_c   1.000
_cell.angle_alpha   90.00
_cell.angle_beta   90.00
_cell.angle_gamma   90.00
#
_symmetry.space_group_name_H-M   'P 1'
#
loop_
_entity.id
_entity.type
_entity.pdbx_description
1 polymer ?
#
loop_
_entity_poly.entity_id
_entity_poly.type
_entity_poly.pdbx_seq_one_letter_code
_entity_poly.pdbx_strand_id
1 'polypeptide(L)'
;SDARVRIEGGGKGLPISVFLAQGRGDVEILAEENRITGRKMALSGSASGGVLPGGGLDAGLELSFDYDYGKGLASCPALVLTVPKAGLTAKGTFEASGLGAAPRATFALAAAPFDAKSLLAMTGVSLPAMRDKNALSKVGFTLNAAYLENKQTRLETDLSLDGSPIRVTAQAATGEKTRIAAGVDIQALNLTGYLPPSGDSGAKDAGPRKKGAAPGQNLFLDLRVSAKRLDVDKLSLTGVELAGTFDGGVTTVSRLRTGLFGGSITASGRTDGRQPTTALAVRAEGSGIQAGPLLKALTDKEPLTGTAGFRADLTAAGNDQAAVLRTLSGTVSANLKNGRIAGLSLTPDILSAPQRLFSFGAGGDAGGDRKEGQDGSLITSAGLSANLRNGVATTRDILVQAPPHKVTGQGSINLPAQALDLRLTAHVAGVADIPVTVAGTFSDPSVTPDLAAIPAAAIGGAAGKAAKVLTDPAGAAKDVLDAVNPLNLLPFGGDKKK
;
A
#
# COMPACT_ATOMS: atom_id res chain seq x y z
N SER A 1 22.24 7.10 51.59
CA SER A 1 22.08 5.87 52.39
C SER A 1 21.53 4.81 51.45
N ASP A 2 22.21 3.68 51.25
CA ASP A 2 21.89 2.66 50.24
C ASP A 2 20.53 1.98 50.54
N ALA A 3 19.43 2.64 50.16
CA ALA A 3 18.08 2.17 50.39
C ALA A 3 17.70 1.14 49.31
N ARG A 4 17.34 -0.07 49.73
CA ARG A 4 16.64 -1.02 48.84
C ARG A 4 15.20 -0.55 48.70
N VAL A 5 14.86 -0.05 47.51
CA VAL A 5 13.51 0.41 47.21
C VAL A 5 12.77 -0.74 46.51
N ARG A 6 11.77 -1.31 47.19
CA ARG A 6 10.77 -2.19 46.55
C ARG A 6 9.52 -1.35 46.34
N ILE A 7 9.17 -1.11 45.08
CA ILE A 7 7.96 -0.38 44.72
C ILE A 7 6.98 -1.40 44.17
N GLU A 8 5.88 -1.59 44.90
CA GLU A 8 4.72 -2.36 44.45
C GLU A 8 3.56 -1.38 44.32
N GLY A 9 2.98 -1.30 43.13
CA GLY A 9 1.88 -0.38 42.86
C GLY A 9 0.95 -0.94 41.80
N GLY A 10 -0.35 -0.74 42.03
CA GLY A 10 -1.40 -0.86 41.02
C GLY A 10 -1.94 0.52 40.70
N GLY A 11 -1.86 0.96 39.44
CA GLY A 11 -2.31 2.28 39.04
C GLY A 11 -3.80 2.30 38.67
N LYS A 12 -4.65 2.91 39.49
CA LYS A 12 -6.02 3.25 39.08
C LYS A 12 -5.95 4.48 38.16
N GLY A 13 -6.07 4.30 36.86
CA GLY A 13 -6.00 5.37 35.85
C GLY A 13 -4.65 5.52 35.12
N LEU A 14 -3.67 4.67 35.41
CA LEU A 14 -2.44 4.54 34.61
C LEU A 14 -2.61 3.42 33.58
N PRO A 15 -1.90 3.47 32.43
CA PRO A 15 -1.93 2.40 31.44
C PRO A 15 -1.21 1.11 31.88
N ILE A 16 -0.68 1.05 33.11
CA ILE A 16 0.01 -0.11 33.69
C ILE A 16 -0.82 -0.59 34.90
N SER A 17 -1.23 -1.84 34.89
CA SER A 17 -2.15 -2.40 35.89
C SER A 17 -1.42 -2.93 37.11
N VAL A 18 -0.25 -3.55 36.89
CA VAL A 18 0.62 -4.06 37.95
C VAL A 18 2.06 -3.82 37.52
N PHE A 19 2.89 -3.29 38.40
CA PHE A 19 4.33 -3.34 38.22
C PHE A 19 5.00 -3.82 39.50
N LEU A 20 6.00 -4.70 39.32
CA LEU A 20 6.91 -5.11 40.36
C LEU A 20 8.28 -4.57 40.01
N ALA A 21 8.73 -3.55 40.74
CA ALA A 21 10.05 -2.97 40.56
C ALA A 21 10.86 -3.11 41.85
N GLN A 22 12.09 -3.59 41.72
CA GLN A 22 13.08 -3.62 42.79
C GLN A 22 14.28 -2.81 42.33
N GLY A 23 14.85 -2.04 43.23
CA GLY A 23 15.96 -1.19 42.87
C GLY A 23 16.71 -0.60 44.04
N ARG A 24 17.66 0.26 43.69
CA ARG A 24 18.46 1.04 44.63
C ARG A 24 18.53 2.48 44.16
N GLY A 25 18.72 3.38 45.10
CA GLY A 25 18.89 4.80 44.83
C GLY A 25 18.76 5.60 46.11
N ASP A 26 19.11 6.88 46.03
CA ASP A 26 18.91 7.81 47.13
C ASP A 26 17.62 8.59 46.87
N VAL A 27 16.66 8.49 47.78
CA VAL A 27 15.45 9.32 47.77
C VAL A 27 15.49 10.23 48.99
N GLU A 28 15.34 11.52 48.76
CA GLU A 28 15.31 12.54 49.80
C GLU A 28 13.97 13.26 49.76
N ILE A 29 13.29 13.31 50.90
CA ILE A 29 12.02 14.02 51.07
C ILE A 29 12.29 15.20 51.99
N LEU A 30 12.34 16.39 51.41
CA LEU A 30 12.52 17.66 52.11
C LEU A 30 11.14 18.25 52.34
N ALA A 31 10.46 17.76 53.37
CA ALA A 31 9.06 18.14 53.66
C ALA A 31 8.90 19.65 53.90
N GLU A 32 9.84 20.28 54.58
CA GLU A 32 9.83 21.73 54.83
C GLU A 32 10.01 22.56 53.55
N GLU A 33 10.72 22.02 52.56
CA GLU A 33 10.94 22.66 51.26
C GLU A 33 9.87 22.30 50.22
N ASN A 34 8.88 21.48 50.60
CA ASN A 34 7.92 20.89 49.67
C ASN A 34 8.58 20.18 48.47
N ARG A 35 9.67 19.44 48.71
CA ARG A 35 10.50 18.88 47.65
C ARG A 35 10.80 17.40 47.84
N ILE A 36 10.79 16.65 46.74
CA ILE A 36 11.18 15.24 46.67
C ILE A 36 12.28 15.12 45.61
N THR A 37 13.42 14.54 45.97
CA THR A 37 14.50 14.28 45.02
C THR A 37 14.85 12.80 44.99
N GLY A 38 15.15 12.29 43.80
CA GLY A 38 15.66 10.95 43.58
C GLY A 38 16.96 11.01 42.80
N ARG A 39 18.03 10.42 43.33
CA ARG A 39 19.35 10.40 42.69
C ARG A 39 19.80 8.98 42.44
N LYS A 40 20.34 8.74 41.23
CA LYS A 40 20.86 7.44 40.80
C LYS A 40 19.88 6.29 41.08
N MET A 41 18.59 6.54 40.83
CA MET A 41 17.56 5.53 40.97
C MET A 41 17.77 4.50 39.88
N ALA A 42 18.06 3.26 40.24
CA ALA A 42 18.18 2.12 39.33
C ALA A 42 17.13 1.09 39.72
N LEU A 43 16.10 0.98 38.90
CA LEU A 43 14.96 0.09 39.09
C LEU A 43 15.03 -1.02 38.03
N SER A 44 14.84 -2.26 38.44
CA SER A 44 14.60 -3.38 37.53
C SER A 44 13.31 -4.08 37.92
N GLY A 45 12.54 -4.50 36.94
CA GLY A 45 11.23 -5.04 37.24
C GLY A 45 10.50 -5.57 36.03
N SER A 46 9.35 -6.18 36.31
CA SER A 46 8.38 -6.55 35.29
C SER A 46 7.13 -5.69 35.44
N ALA A 47 6.66 -5.14 34.33
CA ALA A 47 5.41 -4.37 34.27
C ALA A 47 4.39 -5.10 33.39
N SER A 48 3.15 -5.20 33.85
CA SER A 48 2.05 -5.85 33.13
C SER A 48 0.76 -5.03 33.18
N GLY A 49 -0.10 -5.26 32.19
CA GLY A 49 -1.42 -4.64 32.10
C GLY A 49 -1.51 -3.43 31.16
N GLY A 50 -2.75 -3.05 30.84
CA GLY A 50 -3.06 -2.11 29.76
C GLY A 50 -2.58 -2.63 28.39
N VAL A 51 -1.61 -1.94 27.79
CA VAL A 51 -0.99 -2.33 26.50
C VAL A 51 0.23 -3.25 26.67
N LEU A 52 0.61 -3.56 27.91
CA LEU A 52 1.71 -4.46 28.24
C LEU A 52 1.20 -5.90 28.45
N PRO A 53 2.01 -6.93 28.16
CA PRO A 53 1.56 -8.32 28.18
C PRO A 53 1.20 -8.76 29.60
N GLY A 54 0.28 -9.72 29.71
CA GLY A 54 -0.06 -10.36 30.99
C GLY A 54 1.12 -11.09 31.65
N GLY A 55 2.11 -11.53 30.85
CA GLY A 55 3.34 -12.18 31.33
C GLY A 55 4.42 -11.24 31.89
N GLY A 56 4.20 -9.91 31.82
CA GLY A 56 5.17 -8.91 32.25
C GLY A 56 6.24 -8.58 31.20
N LEU A 57 6.59 -7.30 31.09
CA LEU A 57 7.72 -6.79 30.31
C LEU A 57 8.89 -6.54 31.26
N ASP A 58 9.95 -7.34 31.15
CA ASP A 58 11.20 -7.12 31.88
C ASP A 58 11.87 -5.84 31.37
N ALA A 59 12.01 -4.85 32.25
CA ALA A 59 12.63 -3.57 31.92
C ALA A 59 13.53 -3.07 33.06
N GLY A 60 14.59 -2.37 32.68
CA GLY A 60 15.41 -1.56 33.58
C GLY A 60 15.10 -0.08 33.38
N LEU A 61 15.01 0.67 34.46
CA LEU A 61 14.82 2.11 34.44
C LEU A 61 15.83 2.75 35.37
N GLU A 62 16.74 3.53 34.81
CA GLU A 62 17.62 4.40 35.56
C GLU A 62 17.14 5.84 35.44
N LEU A 63 17.01 6.57 36.55
CA LEU A 63 16.64 7.97 36.51
C LEU A 63 17.22 8.78 37.67
N SER A 64 17.26 10.09 37.48
CA SER A 64 17.32 11.06 38.58
C SER A 64 16.22 12.09 38.37
N PHE A 65 15.54 12.48 39.44
CA PHE A 65 14.44 13.42 39.37
C PHE A 65 14.42 14.39 40.55
N ASP A 66 13.76 15.51 40.34
CA ASP A 66 13.50 16.56 41.31
C ASP A 66 12.06 17.02 41.16
N TYR A 67 11.30 17.04 42.25
CA TYR A 67 9.91 17.48 42.26
C TYR A 67 9.67 18.44 43.42
N ASP A 68 9.56 19.73 43.12
CA ASP A 68 9.11 20.79 44.03
C ASP A 68 7.59 20.90 43.87
N TYR A 69 6.84 20.22 44.74
CA TYR A 69 5.39 20.21 44.71
C TYR A 69 4.77 21.51 45.24
N GLY A 70 5.53 22.32 45.98
CA GLY A 70 5.13 23.67 46.39
C GLY A 70 5.06 24.63 45.21
N LYS A 71 6.00 24.53 44.26
CA LYS A 71 6.03 25.34 43.03
C LYS A 71 5.42 24.65 41.81
N GLY A 72 5.08 23.37 41.92
CA GLY A 72 4.57 22.57 40.81
C GLY A 72 5.60 22.39 39.69
N LEU A 73 6.88 22.24 40.05
CA LEU A 73 8.01 22.03 39.14
C LEU A 73 8.51 20.59 39.26
N ALA A 74 8.64 19.89 38.14
CA ALA A 74 9.25 18.57 38.08
C ALA A 74 10.35 18.54 37.02
N SER A 75 11.47 17.89 37.31
CA SER A 75 12.57 17.70 36.37
C SER A 75 13.11 16.30 36.49
N CYS A 76 13.44 15.70 35.35
CA CYS A 76 14.18 14.46 35.22
C CYS A 76 15.25 14.68 34.14
N PRO A 77 16.44 15.17 34.53
CA PRO A 77 17.49 15.53 33.57
C PRO A 77 18.17 14.31 32.93
N ALA A 78 17.96 13.12 33.49
CA ALA A 78 18.47 11.87 32.94
C ALA A 78 17.50 10.73 33.26
N LEU A 79 17.02 10.09 32.19
CA LEU A 79 16.25 8.86 32.20
C LEU A 79 16.87 7.88 31.20
N VAL A 80 17.05 6.63 31.60
CA VAL A 80 17.50 5.53 30.74
C VAL A 80 16.55 4.36 30.92
N LEU A 81 15.81 4.02 29.88
CA LEU A 81 14.94 2.85 29.81
C LEU A 81 15.66 1.75 29.01
N THR A 82 15.75 0.55 29.58
CA THR A 82 16.32 -0.62 28.92
C THR A 82 15.30 -1.75 28.86
N VAL A 83 15.17 -2.38 27.68
CA VAL A 83 14.41 -3.63 27.50
C VAL A 83 15.37 -4.64 26.86
N PRO A 84 16.11 -5.42 27.67
CA PRO A 84 17.22 -6.24 27.19
C PRO A 84 16.84 -7.23 26.08
N LYS A 85 15.66 -7.86 26.20
CA LYS A 85 15.16 -8.84 25.21
C LYS A 85 14.91 -8.25 23.82
N ALA A 86 14.63 -6.94 23.74
CA ALA A 86 14.46 -6.23 22.46
C ALA A 86 15.73 -5.45 22.04
N GLY A 87 16.79 -5.49 22.84
CA GLY A 87 17.97 -4.64 22.65
C GLY A 87 17.71 -3.14 22.78
N LEU A 88 16.55 -2.74 23.34
CA LEU A 88 16.18 -1.34 23.46
C LEU A 88 16.97 -0.68 24.59
N THR A 89 17.63 0.43 24.29
CA THR A 89 18.14 1.40 25.27
C THR A 89 17.71 2.79 24.82
N ALA A 90 16.76 3.37 25.54
CA ALA A 90 16.24 4.70 25.29
C ALA A 90 16.71 5.67 26.37
N LYS A 91 17.26 6.81 25.97
CA LYS A 91 17.71 7.89 26.86
C LYS A 91 16.81 9.09 26.71
N GLY A 92 16.42 9.72 27.81
CA GLY A 92 15.48 10.82 27.76
C GLY A 92 15.64 11.83 28.89
N THR A 93 14.89 12.91 28.74
CA THR A 93 14.76 13.99 29.71
C THR A 93 13.29 14.39 29.81
N PHE A 94 12.91 14.92 30.96
CA PHE A 94 11.56 15.43 31.19
C PHE A 94 11.62 16.68 32.06
N GLU A 95 10.84 17.68 31.71
CA GLU A 95 10.63 18.85 32.55
C GLU A 95 9.14 19.19 32.55
N ALA A 96 8.61 19.58 33.70
CA ALA A 96 7.26 20.09 33.82
C ALA A 96 7.18 21.25 34.81
N SER A 97 6.24 22.13 34.55
CA SER A 97 5.97 23.31 35.36
C SER A 97 4.47 23.58 35.42
N GLY A 98 4.03 24.35 36.42
CA GLY A 98 2.63 24.73 36.56
C GLY A 98 1.68 23.57 36.81
N LEU A 99 2.18 22.44 37.36
CA LEU A 99 1.42 21.19 37.53
C LEU A 99 0.11 21.31 38.34
N GLY A 100 -0.06 22.38 39.13
CA GLY A 100 -1.27 22.63 39.91
C GLY A 100 -2.32 23.53 39.25
N ALA A 101 -2.02 24.20 38.12
CA ALA A 101 -2.93 25.16 37.51
C ALA A 101 -2.92 25.10 35.97
N ALA A 102 -1.78 25.45 35.37
CA ALA A 102 -1.59 25.50 33.92
C ALA A 102 -0.39 24.61 33.55
N PRO A 103 -0.58 23.28 33.53
CA PRO A 103 0.52 22.35 33.35
C PRO A 103 1.17 22.53 31.98
N ARG A 104 2.50 22.60 31.98
CA ARG A 104 3.35 22.57 30.79
C ARG A 104 4.40 21.50 31.01
N ALA A 105 4.71 20.73 29.97
CA ALA A 105 5.76 19.72 30.06
C ALA A 105 6.52 19.59 28.74
N THR A 106 7.81 19.26 28.82
CA THR A 106 8.65 18.87 27.70
C THR A 106 9.22 17.48 27.99
N PHE A 107 9.35 16.69 26.94
CA PHE A 107 9.86 15.33 27.01
C PHE A 107 10.71 15.07 25.79
N ALA A 108 11.95 14.63 26.01
CA ALA A 108 12.82 14.14 24.96
C ALA A 108 13.15 12.67 25.22
N LEU A 109 13.16 11.85 24.18
CA LEU A 109 13.52 10.43 24.26
C LEU A 109 14.21 10.02 22.96
N ALA A 110 15.34 9.33 23.06
CA ALA A 110 16.08 8.83 21.91
C ALA A 110 16.50 7.38 22.14
N ALA A 111 16.33 6.55 21.12
CA ALA A 111 16.80 5.18 21.12
C ALA A 111 17.63 4.90 19.86
N ALA A 112 18.80 4.29 20.05
CA ALA A 112 19.56 3.71 18.95
C ALA A 112 18.78 2.54 18.32
N PRO A 113 19.14 2.10 17.09
CA PRO A 113 18.45 0.99 16.44
C PRO A 113 18.32 -0.25 17.32
N PHE A 114 17.08 -0.72 17.49
CA PHE A 114 16.72 -1.90 18.27
C PHE A 114 15.73 -2.77 17.49
N ASP A 115 15.47 -3.98 18.01
CA ASP A 115 14.53 -4.91 17.41
C ASP A 115 13.10 -4.60 17.86
N ALA A 116 12.40 -3.77 17.08
CA ALA A 116 11.02 -3.41 17.34
C ALA A 116 10.06 -4.58 17.12
N LYS A 117 10.38 -5.53 16.24
CA LYS A 117 9.59 -6.75 16.05
C LYS A 117 9.53 -7.56 17.35
N SER A 118 10.69 -7.78 17.97
CA SER A 118 10.79 -8.46 19.27
C SER A 118 10.04 -7.68 20.36
N LEU A 119 10.19 -6.35 20.41
CA LEU A 119 9.46 -5.51 21.37
C LEU A 119 7.93 -5.62 21.20
N LEU A 120 7.42 -5.55 19.98
CA LEU A 120 5.98 -5.62 19.68
C LEU A 120 5.41 -7.01 19.95
N ALA A 121 6.17 -8.07 19.65
CA ALA A 121 5.79 -9.43 20.00
C ALA A 121 5.66 -9.59 21.54
N MET A 122 6.54 -8.92 22.30
CA MET A 122 6.45 -8.90 23.75
C MET A 122 5.24 -8.11 24.26
N THR A 123 4.75 -7.07 23.57
CA THR A 123 3.56 -6.31 24.00
C THR A 123 2.23 -6.99 23.66
N GLY A 124 2.26 -8.22 23.12
CA GLY A 124 1.06 -8.95 22.70
C GLY A 124 0.44 -8.42 21.40
N VAL A 125 1.15 -7.54 20.68
CA VAL A 125 0.74 -7.08 19.35
C VAL A 125 1.08 -8.19 18.35
N SER A 126 0.06 -8.85 17.82
CA SER A 126 0.24 -9.80 16.72
C SER A 126 0.59 -9.06 15.45
N LEU A 127 1.84 -9.12 15.03
CA LEU A 127 2.27 -8.62 13.74
C LEU A 127 1.79 -9.56 12.62
N PRO A 128 1.30 -9.02 11.49
CA PRO A 128 1.02 -9.85 10.33
C PRO A 128 2.29 -10.51 9.82
N ALA A 129 2.16 -11.64 9.11
CA ALA A 129 3.28 -12.22 8.40
C ALA A 129 3.81 -11.22 7.36
N MET A 130 5.13 -11.00 7.37
CA MET A 130 5.82 -10.10 6.46
C MET A 130 6.73 -10.90 5.54
N ARG A 131 6.93 -10.41 4.32
CA ARG A 131 7.74 -11.04 3.29
C ARG A 131 9.22 -11.05 3.67
N ASP A 132 9.71 -9.96 4.27
CA ASP A 132 11.04 -9.91 4.85
C ASP A 132 10.99 -10.33 6.32
N LYS A 133 11.78 -11.34 6.67
CA LYS A 133 11.91 -11.83 8.05
C LYS A 133 12.55 -10.79 8.98
N ASN A 134 13.33 -9.86 8.41
CA ASN A 134 14.05 -8.81 9.12
C ASN A 134 13.30 -7.47 9.17
N ALA A 135 12.08 -7.39 8.63
CA ALA A 135 11.26 -6.20 8.78
C ALA A 135 11.04 -5.88 10.27
N LEU A 136 11.13 -4.58 10.62
CA LEU A 136 11.07 -4.02 11.97
C LEU A 136 12.23 -4.44 12.91
N SER A 137 13.33 -4.94 12.38
CA SER A 137 14.48 -5.39 13.21
C SER A 137 15.48 -4.27 13.52
N LYS A 138 15.46 -3.16 12.77
CA LYS A 138 16.38 -2.02 12.97
C LYS A 138 15.59 -0.72 13.03
N VAL A 139 14.95 -0.50 14.17
CA VAL A 139 14.17 0.71 14.42
C VAL A 139 14.89 1.60 15.43
N GLY A 140 15.17 2.85 15.07
CA GLY A 140 15.72 3.84 16.00
C GLY A 140 14.92 5.12 15.92
N PHE A 141 14.90 5.93 16.97
CA PHE A 141 14.15 7.19 16.96
C PHE A 141 14.78 8.25 17.84
N THR A 142 14.53 9.51 17.49
CA THR A 142 14.57 10.66 18.40
C THR A 142 13.16 11.21 18.49
N LEU A 143 12.70 11.53 19.69
CA LEU A 143 11.35 12.02 19.97
C LEU A 143 11.49 13.26 20.85
N ASN A 144 10.84 14.34 20.45
CA ASN A 144 10.62 15.52 21.25
C ASN A 144 9.11 15.76 21.33
N ALA A 145 8.57 15.80 22.53
CA ALA A 145 7.18 16.09 22.78
C ALA A 145 7.04 17.25 23.77
N ALA A 146 5.99 18.04 23.60
CA ALA A 146 5.64 19.11 24.53
C ALA A 146 4.14 19.08 24.80
N TYR A 147 3.77 19.14 26.07
CA TYR A 147 2.43 19.46 26.51
C TYR A 147 2.38 20.96 26.83
N LEU A 148 1.48 21.65 26.17
CA LEU A 148 1.29 23.09 26.26
C LEU A 148 -0.01 23.38 27.00
N GLU A 149 -0.24 24.66 27.29
CA GLU A 149 -1.52 25.12 27.82
C GLU A 149 -2.69 24.75 26.90
N ASN A 150 -3.90 24.78 27.44
CA ASN A 150 -5.13 24.48 26.70
C ASN A 150 -5.18 23.07 26.11
N LYS A 151 -4.50 22.09 26.74
CA LYS A 151 -4.52 20.67 26.35
C LYS A 151 -3.98 20.44 24.92
N GLN A 152 -3.04 21.27 24.51
CA GLN A 152 -2.33 21.11 23.25
C GLN A 152 -1.07 20.27 23.46
N THR A 153 -0.79 19.38 22.51
CA THR A 153 0.41 18.56 22.49
C THR A 153 1.11 18.76 21.16
N ARG A 154 2.42 18.96 21.18
CA ARG A 154 3.28 18.90 19.98
C ARG A 154 4.20 17.70 20.09
N LEU A 155 4.46 17.06 18.97
CA LEU A 155 5.37 15.94 18.83
C LEU A 155 6.20 16.11 17.56
N GLU A 156 7.49 15.87 17.66
CA GLU A 156 8.43 15.81 16.55
C GLU A 156 9.31 14.59 16.75
N THR A 157 9.45 13.75 15.72
CA THR A 157 10.30 12.57 15.78
C THR A 157 11.02 12.33 14.47
N ASP A 158 12.32 12.06 14.56
CA ASP A 158 13.08 11.44 13.46
C ASP A 158 13.17 9.94 13.76
N LEU A 159 12.52 9.14 12.94
CA LEU A 159 12.50 7.69 12.97
C LEU A 159 13.46 7.15 11.91
N SER A 160 14.21 6.12 12.24
CA SER A 160 14.89 5.25 11.29
C SER A 160 14.16 3.92 11.29
N LEU A 161 13.52 3.58 10.18
CA LEU A 161 12.76 2.35 9.99
C LEU A 161 13.52 1.43 9.03
N ASP A 162 14.19 0.42 9.58
CA ASP A 162 15.05 -0.50 8.83
C ASP A 162 16.07 0.22 7.92
N GLY A 163 16.61 1.35 8.41
CA GLY A 163 17.55 2.21 7.68
C GLY A 163 16.90 3.35 6.87
N SER A 164 15.57 3.39 6.78
CA SER A 164 14.83 4.44 6.08
C SER A 164 14.54 5.62 7.03
N PRO A 165 15.06 6.83 6.76
CA PRO A 165 14.80 7.98 7.61
C PRO A 165 13.40 8.57 7.31
N ILE A 166 12.62 8.75 8.37
CA ILE A 166 11.25 9.24 8.37
C ILE A 166 11.15 10.32 9.43
N ARG A 167 10.73 11.52 9.04
CA ARG A 167 10.41 12.59 9.99
C ARG A 167 8.91 12.67 10.18
N VAL A 168 8.46 12.71 11.43
CA VAL A 168 7.05 12.90 11.77
C VAL A 168 6.91 14.12 12.66
N THR A 169 5.95 14.97 12.31
CA THR A 169 5.51 16.09 13.15
C THR A 169 4.03 15.90 13.42
N ALA A 170 3.60 16.14 14.66
CA ALA A 170 2.20 16.06 15.01
C ALA A 170 1.83 17.14 16.02
N GLN A 171 0.61 17.65 15.90
CA GLN A 171 -0.02 18.52 16.86
C GLN A 171 -1.38 17.93 17.21
N ALA A 172 -1.67 17.83 18.49
CA ALA A 172 -2.94 17.34 18.98
C ALA A 172 -3.60 18.37 19.90
N ALA A 173 -4.90 18.54 19.78
CA ALA A 173 -5.72 19.27 20.73
C ALA A 173 -6.75 18.31 21.30
N THR A 174 -6.71 18.12 22.62
CA THR A 174 -7.62 17.20 23.32
C THR A 174 -8.77 18.00 23.94
N GLY A 175 -9.94 17.94 23.30
CA GLY A 175 -11.17 18.56 23.78
C GLY A 175 -12.32 17.57 23.79
N GLU A 176 -13.54 18.03 23.51
CA GLU A 176 -14.68 17.12 23.28
C GLU A 176 -14.41 16.14 22.14
N LYS A 177 -13.71 16.59 21.09
CA LYS A 177 -13.21 15.78 19.98
C LYS A 177 -11.70 15.93 19.88
N THR A 178 -10.98 14.82 19.83
CA THR A 178 -9.52 14.83 19.66
C THR A 178 -9.21 15.20 18.21
N ARG A 179 -8.48 16.31 18.02
CA ARG A 179 -8.01 16.74 16.70
C ARG A 179 -6.51 16.54 16.61
N ILE A 180 -6.06 15.83 15.60
CA ILE A 180 -4.65 15.57 15.32
C ILE A 180 -4.33 16.11 13.92
N ALA A 181 -3.28 16.90 13.80
CA ALA A 181 -2.68 17.24 12.51
C ALA A 181 -1.28 16.64 12.48
N ALA A 182 -0.97 15.82 11.47
CA ALA A 182 0.29 15.11 11.34
C ALA A 182 0.91 15.30 9.96
N GLY A 183 2.22 15.57 9.93
CA GLY A 183 3.04 15.59 8.74
C GLY A 183 4.08 14.48 8.80
N VAL A 184 4.21 13.69 7.74
CA VAL A 184 5.18 12.61 7.61
C VAL A 184 6.04 12.88 6.37
N ASP A 185 7.35 13.07 6.55
CA ASP A 185 8.32 13.20 5.46
C ASP A 185 9.22 11.97 5.39
N ILE A 186 9.27 11.35 4.22
CA ILE A 186 10.00 10.11 3.96
C ILE A 186 11.03 10.40 2.87
N GLN A 187 12.30 10.13 3.14
CA GLN A 187 13.31 10.29 2.07
C GLN A 187 13.21 9.13 1.09
N ALA A 188 13.41 7.92 1.56
CA ALA A 188 13.21 6.70 0.80
C ALA A 188 12.71 5.61 1.75
N LEU A 189 11.69 4.88 1.34
CA LEU A 189 11.18 3.74 2.10
C LEU A 189 10.85 2.60 1.14
N ASN A 190 11.29 1.40 1.50
CA ASN A 190 10.95 0.18 0.79
C ASN A 190 9.88 -0.57 1.57
N LEU A 191 8.64 -0.57 1.05
CA LEU A 191 7.51 -1.25 1.66
C LEU A 191 7.44 -2.74 1.30
N THR A 192 8.22 -3.21 0.32
CA THR A 192 8.17 -4.58 -0.20
C THR A 192 8.40 -5.63 0.89
N GLY A 193 9.30 -5.35 1.83
CA GLY A 193 9.58 -6.25 2.96
C GLY A 193 8.41 -6.39 3.94
N TYR A 194 7.55 -5.38 4.03
CA TYR A 194 6.39 -5.34 4.95
C TYR A 194 5.11 -5.90 4.34
N LEU A 195 5.12 -6.22 3.03
CA LEU A 195 4.00 -6.89 2.38
C LEU A 195 3.86 -8.33 2.91
N PRO A 196 2.67 -8.96 2.80
CA PRO A 196 2.51 -10.38 3.07
C PRO A 196 3.43 -11.26 2.19
N PRO A 197 3.79 -12.47 2.63
CA PRO A 197 4.52 -13.44 1.81
C PRO A 197 3.78 -13.76 0.52
N SER A 198 4.50 -13.83 -0.60
CA SER A 198 3.92 -14.18 -1.89
C SER A 198 3.44 -15.64 -1.88
N GLY A 199 2.16 -15.88 -2.15
CA GLY A 199 1.59 -17.23 -2.26
C GLY A 199 0.70 -17.69 -1.10
N ASP A 200 0.69 -16.95 0.02
CA ASP A 200 -0.24 -17.18 1.14
C ASP A 200 -1.13 -15.93 1.34
N SER A 201 -2.09 -15.75 0.43
CA SER A 201 -3.27 -14.92 0.71
C SER A 201 -4.30 -15.66 1.56
N GLY A 202 -3.84 -16.57 2.42
CA GLY A 202 -4.56 -17.01 3.60
C GLY A 202 -4.57 -15.89 4.63
N ALA A 203 -5.19 -14.75 4.29
CA ALA A 203 -5.82 -13.94 5.30
C ALA A 203 -6.88 -14.86 5.92
N LYS A 204 -6.51 -15.60 6.98
CA LYS A 204 -7.49 -16.13 7.92
C LYS A 204 -8.44 -14.98 8.15
N ASP A 205 -9.70 -15.19 7.78
CA ASP A 205 -10.79 -14.26 7.96
C ASP A 205 -10.48 -13.41 9.18
N ALA A 206 -10.38 -12.09 9.00
CA ALA A 206 -10.72 -11.21 10.09
C ALA A 206 -12.16 -11.60 10.43
N GLY A 207 -12.31 -12.54 11.37
CA GLY A 207 -13.59 -13.11 11.76
C GLY A 207 -14.58 -11.98 11.96
N PRO A 208 -15.88 -12.24 11.71
CA PRO A 208 -16.90 -11.22 11.53
C PRO A 208 -16.63 -10.06 12.48
N ARG A 209 -16.27 -8.88 11.92
CA ARG A 209 -16.03 -7.66 12.70
C ARG A 209 -17.21 -7.57 13.65
N LYS A 210 -16.96 -7.77 14.95
CA LYS A 210 -18.01 -7.58 15.96
C LYS A 210 -18.61 -6.21 15.68
N LYS A 211 -19.95 -6.13 15.69
CA LYS A 211 -20.69 -4.86 15.68
C LYS A 211 -20.29 -4.05 16.91
N GLY A 212 -19.12 -3.43 16.84
CA GLY A 212 -18.56 -2.49 17.79
C GLY A 212 -18.27 -1.23 17.00
N ALA A 213 -18.55 -0.08 17.62
CA ALA A 213 -18.24 1.23 17.09
C ALA A 213 -16.90 1.24 16.35
N ALA A 214 -16.87 1.71 15.10
CA ALA A 214 -15.62 1.90 14.37
C ALA A 214 -14.64 2.66 15.28
N PRO A 215 -13.41 2.16 15.49
CA PRO A 215 -12.46 2.84 16.36
C PRO A 215 -12.25 4.29 15.88
N GLY A 216 -12.28 5.24 16.82
CA GLY A 216 -12.04 6.66 16.51
C GLY A 216 -13.25 7.51 16.13
N GLN A 217 -14.48 7.17 16.55
CA GLN A 217 -15.66 8.06 16.31
C GLN A 217 -15.44 9.50 16.79
N ASN A 218 -14.63 9.68 17.83
CA ASN A 218 -14.32 10.99 18.41
C ASN A 218 -12.94 11.55 18.01
N LEU A 219 -12.43 11.10 16.86
CA LEU A 219 -11.14 11.50 16.32
C LEU A 219 -11.34 12.26 15.00
N PHE A 220 -10.63 13.38 14.89
CA PHE A 220 -10.32 14.02 13.62
C PHE A 220 -8.81 13.96 13.39
N LEU A 221 -8.38 13.48 12.23
CA LEU A 221 -6.98 13.44 11.81
C LEU A 221 -6.84 14.16 10.48
N ASP A 222 -5.97 15.17 10.40
CA ASP A 222 -5.43 15.72 9.14
C ASP A 222 -4.03 15.14 8.95
N LEU A 223 -3.81 14.41 7.86
CA LEU A 223 -2.58 13.72 7.55
C LEU A 223 -2.01 14.24 6.23
N ARG A 224 -0.76 14.69 6.28
CA ARG A 224 0.05 15.01 5.11
C ARG A 224 1.26 14.09 5.06
N VAL A 225 1.49 13.47 3.91
CA VAL A 225 2.64 12.60 3.68
C VAL A 225 3.39 13.08 2.45
N SER A 226 4.70 13.28 2.58
CA SER A 226 5.64 13.48 1.47
C SER A 226 6.64 12.32 1.44
N ALA A 227 6.89 11.74 0.26
CA ALA A 227 7.98 10.80 0.08
C ALA A 227 8.76 11.10 -1.20
N LYS A 228 10.10 11.21 -1.14
CA LYS A 228 10.88 11.36 -2.39
C LYS A 228 10.86 10.08 -3.21
N ARG A 229 10.95 8.93 -2.53
CA ARG A 229 10.86 7.59 -3.13
C ARG A 229 10.12 6.63 -2.21
N LEU A 230 9.20 5.86 -2.78
CA LEU A 230 8.51 4.78 -2.11
C LEU A 230 8.52 3.56 -3.03
N ASP A 231 9.17 2.49 -2.61
CA ASP A 231 9.20 1.25 -3.36
C ASP A 231 8.16 0.28 -2.80
N VAL A 232 7.26 -0.22 -3.64
CA VAL A 232 6.24 -1.22 -3.27
C VAL A 232 6.31 -2.36 -4.26
N ASP A 233 6.74 -3.51 -3.79
CA ASP A 233 7.09 -4.65 -4.63
C ASP A 233 8.11 -4.26 -5.71
N LYS A 234 7.76 -4.38 -6.99
CA LYS A 234 8.58 -3.95 -8.14
C LYS A 234 8.24 -2.54 -8.63
N LEU A 235 7.30 -1.85 -7.98
CA LEU A 235 6.87 -0.50 -8.33
C LEU A 235 7.69 0.53 -7.57
N SER A 236 8.29 1.47 -8.30
CA SER A 236 9.01 2.60 -7.72
C SER A 236 8.21 3.89 -7.93
N LEU A 237 7.67 4.40 -6.83
CA LEU A 237 6.92 5.66 -6.79
C LEU A 237 7.87 6.80 -6.40
N THR A 238 7.78 7.93 -7.11
CA THR A 238 8.63 9.10 -6.83
C THR A 238 7.78 10.32 -6.52
N GLY A 239 8.30 11.25 -5.73
CA GLY A 239 7.62 12.52 -5.41
C GLY A 239 6.18 12.32 -4.92
N VAL A 240 5.98 11.39 -3.99
CA VAL A 240 4.67 11.07 -3.40
C VAL A 240 4.24 12.24 -2.53
N GLU A 241 3.04 12.76 -2.77
CA GLU A 241 2.38 13.76 -1.97
C GLU A 241 0.96 13.29 -1.70
N LEU A 242 0.63 13.07 -0.42
CA LEU A 242 -0.70 12.67 0.02
C LEU A 242 -1.23 13.67 1.04
N ALA A 243 -2.47 14.11 0.85
CA ALA A 243 -3.24 14.86 1.82
C ALA A 243 -4.56 14.13 2.07
N GLY A 244 -4.83 13.81 3.34
CA GLY A 244 -6.00 13.05 3.73
C GLY A 244 -6.54 13.50 5.07
N THR A 245 -7.83 13.29 5.27
CA THR A 245 -8.51 13.52 6.54
C THR A 245 -9.27 12.27 6.96
N PHE A 246 -9.33 12.05 8.26
CA PHE A 246 -10.25 11.11 8.88
C PHE A 246 -11.12 11.86 9.87
N ASP A 247 -12.43 11.72 9.74
CA ASP A 247 -13.41 12.29 10.66
C ASP A 247 -14.43 11.22 11.04
N GLY A 248 -14.30 10.70 12.27
CA GLY A 248 -15.34 9.88 12.89
C GLY A 248 -15.82 8.69 12.06
N GLY A 249 -14.92 8.03 11.32
CA GLY A 249 -15.23 6.89 10.45
C GLY A 249 -15.32 7.22 8.96
N VAL A 250 -15.19 8.49 8.58
CA VAL A 250 -15.09 8.93 7.18
C VAL A 250 -13.65 9.28 6.85
N THR A 251 -13.06 8.59 5.88
CA THR A 251 -11.74 8.92 5.34
C THR A 251 -11.92 9.66 4.02
N THR A 252 -11.27 10.82 3.86
CA THR A 252 -11.22 11.55 2.59
C THR A 252 -9.77 11.81 2.22
N VAL A 253 -9.31 11.23 1.12
CA VAL A 253 -8.03 11.57 0.48
C VAL A 253 -8.33 12.67 -0.53
N SER A 254 -8.00 13.92 -0.17
CA SER A 254 -8.25 15.08 -1.02
C SER A 254 -7.31 15.11 -2.23
N ARG A 255 -6.09 14.62 -2.06
CA ARG A 255 -5.09 14.52 -3.12
C ARG A 255 -4.05 13.43 -2.79
N LEU A 256 -3.76 12.61 -3.78
CA LEU A 256 -2.55 11.82 -3.92
C LEU A 256 -1.91 12.23 -5.25
N ARG A 257 -0.62 12.54 -5.25
CA ARG A 257 0.19 12.77 -6.45
C ARG A 257 1.47 11.96 -6.34
N THR A 258 1.89 11.34 -7.44
CA THR A 258 3.16 10.61 -7.49
C THR A 258 3.62 10.43 -8.94
N GLY A 259 4.93 10.26 -9.13
CA GLY A 259 5.52 9.78 -10.37
C GLY A 259 5.60 8.25 -10.40
N LEU A 260 5.33 7.67 -11.57
CA LEU A 260 5.45 6.23 -11.81
C LEU A 260 6.00 6.00 -13.23
N PHE A 261 7.13 5.30 -13.35
CA PHE A 261 7.80 4.98 -14.62
C PHE A 261 7.86 6.16 -15.62
N GLY A 262 8.33 7.33 -15.15
CA GLY A 262 8.46 8.55 -15.96
C GLY A 262 7.16 9.33 -16.19
N GLY A 263 6.01 8.77 -15.84
CA GLY A 263 4.70 9.45 -15.86
C GLY A 263 4.32 10.04 -14.52
N SER A 264 3.11 10.59 -14.46
CA SER A 264 2.49 11.13 -13.25
C SER A 264 1.11 10.51 -13.02
N ILE A 265 0.77 10.33 -11.75
CA ILE A 265 -0.51 9.83 -11.28
C ILE A 265 -1.06 10.85 -10.27
N THR A 266 -2.34 11.15 -10.42
CA THR A 266 -3.12 11.88 -9.42
C THR A 266 -4.33 11.04 -9.02
N ALA A 267 -4.67 11.04 -7.75
CA ALA A 267 -5.86 10.37 -7.25
C ALA A 267 -6.51 11.14 -6.10
N SER A 268 -7.79 10.88 -5.90
CA SER A 268 -8.56 11.31 -4.73
C SER A 268 -9.56 10.22 -4.40
N GLY A 269 -10.02 10.18 -3.16
CA GLY A 269 -10.96 9.16 -2.76
C GLY A 269 -11.66 9.46 -1.45
N ARG A 270 -12.76 8.75 -1.22
CA ARG A 270 -13.55 8.85 -0.01
C ARG A 270 -14.05 7.47 0.37
N THR A 271 -13.97 7.18 1.65
CA THR A 271 -14.50 5.95 2.25
C THR A 271 -15.37 6.32 3.44
N ASP A 272 -16.57 5.75 3.52
CA ASP A 272 -17.48 5.93 4.67
C ASP A 272 -17.70 4.59 5.36
N GLY A 273 -17.02 4.41 6.50
CA GLY A 273 -17.10 3.21 7.32
C GLY A 273 -18.14 3.29 8.45
N ARG A 274 -19.00 4.33 8.46
CA ARG A 274 -20.04 4.47 9.49
C ARG A 274 -21.24 3.54 9.23
N GLN A 275 -21.40 3.09 8.00
CA GLN A 275 -22.45 2.16 7.58
C GLN A 275 -21.97 0.70 7.74
N PRO A 276 -22.91 -0.28 7.89
CA PRO A 276 -22.56 -1.69 7.93
C PRO A 276 -21.80 -2.18 6.69
N THR A 277 -22.07 -1.56 5.54
CA THR A 277 -21.34 -1.78 4.29
C THR A 277 -20.57 -0.52 3.96
N THR A 278 -19.24 -0.64 3.89
CA THR A 278 -18.36 0.50 3.62
C THR A 278 -18.54 0.98 2.18
N ALA A 279 -18.90 2.26 1.99
CA ALA A 279 -18.98 2.88 0.68
C ALA A 279 -17.62 3.48 0.30
N LEU A 280 -17.23 3.31 -0.97
CA LEU A 280 -15.97 3.77 -1.54
C LEU A 280 -16.22 4.56 -2.82
N ALA A 281 -15.55 5.70 -2.96
CA ALA A 281 -15.45 6.46 -4.21
C ALA A 281 -13.99 6.82 -4.48
N VAL A 282 -13.52 6.61 -5.70
CA VAL A 282 -12.14 6.86 -6.13
C VAL A 282 -12.14 7.53 -7.48
N ARG A 283 -11.35 8.60 -7.60
CA ARG A 283 -10.97 9.18 -8.89
C ARG A 283 -9.48 9.08 -9.06
N ALA A 284 -9.03 8.59 -10.19
CA ALA A 284 -7.61 8.49 -10.50
C ALA A 284 -7.37 8.86 -11.96
N GLU A 285 -6.25 9.53 -12.21
CA GLU A 285 -5.79 9.88 -13.54
C GLU A 285 -4.28 9.69 -13.63
N GLY A 286 -3.83 9.04 -14.69
CA GLY A 286 -2.43 8.84 -15.02
C GLY A 286 -2.10 9.39 -16.40
N SER A 287 -0.92 9.96 -16.55
CA SER A 287 -0.44 10.51 -17.82
C SER A 287 1.06 10.33 -17.97
N GLY A 288 1.52 10.02 -19.18
CA GLY A 288 2.94 9.91 -19.48
C GLY A 288 3.61 8.63 -18.97
N ILE A 289 2.85 7.62 -18.55
CA ILE A 289 3.38 6.41 -17.90
C ILE A 289 3.98 5.50 -18.96
N GLN A 290 5.21 5.03 -18.76
CA GLN A 290 5.81 4.08 -19.69
C GLN A 290 5.23 2.68 -19.49
N ALA A 291 4.46 2.20 -20.49
CA ALA A 291 3.76 0.92 -20.42
C ALA A 291 4.71 -0.28 -20.30
N GLY A 292 5.84 -0.24 -21.02
CA GLY A 292 6.81 -1.33 -21.04
C GLY A 292 7.40 -1.63 -19.66
N PRO A 293 8.08 -0.67 -19.01
CA PRO A 293 8.59 -0.84 -17.64
C PRO A 293 7.50 -1.18 -16.61
N LEU A 294 6.31 -0.60 -16.75
CA LEU A 294 5.17 -0.92 -15.87
C LEU A 294 4.77 -2.39 -15.99
N LEU A 295 4.55 -2.88 -17.20
CA LEU A 295 4.18 -4.27 -17.45
C LEU A 295 5.32 -5.20 -17.06
N LYS A 296 6.57 -4.84 -17.33
CA LYS A 296 7.72 -5.63 -16.88
C LYS A 296 7.77 -5.75 -15.36
N ALA A 297 7.45 -4.68 -14.62
CA ALA A 297 7.37 -4.73 -13.17
C ALA A 297 6.21 -5.59 -12.65
N LEU A 298 5.07 -5.61 -13.34
CA LEU A 298 3.88 -6.35 -12.91
C LEU A 298 3.82 -7.80 -13.38
N THR A 299 4.40 -8.10 -14.55
CA THR A 299 4.23 -9.36 -15.28
C THR A 299 5.55 -10.07 -15.60
N ASP A 300 6.69 -9.45 -15.27
CA ASP A 300 8.03 -9.87 -15.71
C ASP A 300 8.22 -9.92 -17.25
N LYS A 301 7.26 -9.40 -18.02
CA LYS A 301 7.27 -9.36 -19.50
C LYS A 301 6.99 -7.95 -20.00
N GLU A 302 7.44 -7.68 -21.21
CA GLU A 302 7.24 -6.39 -21.88
C GLU A 302 6.41 -6.55 -23.17
N PRO A 303 5.15 -7.00 -23.08
CA PRO A 303 4.31 -7.33 -24.24
C PRO A 303 3.88 -6.07 -25.02
N LEU A 304 3.89 -4.91 -24.36
CA LEU A 304 3.41 -3.65 -24.87
C LEU A 304 4.32 -2.53 -24.38
N THR A 305 4.88 -1.77 -25.31
CA THR A 305 5.61 -0.54 -25.01
C THR A 305 4.79 0.68 -25.44
N GLY A 306 5.22 1.87 -25.02
CA GLY A 306 4.59 3.15 -25.38
C GLY A 306 4.29 4.01 -24.15
N THR A 307 3.66 5.15 -24.40
CA THR A 307 3.26 6.10 -23.36
C THR A 307 1.77 5.99 -23.09
N ALA A 308 1.41 5.53 -21.90
CA ALA A 308 0.05 5.29 -21.46
C ALA A 308 -0.50 6.46 -20.63
N GLY A 309 -1.81 6.63 -20.73
CA GLY A 309 -2.61 7.43 -19.82
C GLY A 309 -3.91 6.70 -19.48
N PHE A 310 -4.50 7.07 -18.35
CA PHE A 310 -5.78 6.52 -17.93
C PHE A 310 -6.56 7.54 -17.10
N ARG A 311 -7.88 7.36 -17.07
CA ARG A 311 -8.78 8.03 -16.13
C ARG A 311 -9.77 7.00 -15.59
N ALA A 312 -10.05 7.07 -14.31
CA ALA A 312 -11.03 6.24 -13.63
C ALA A 312 -11.86 7.11 -12.66
N ASP A 313 -13.18 6.95 -12.70
CA ASP A 313 -14.12 7.45 -11.70
C ASP A 313 -14.99 6.26 -11.28
N LEU A 314 -14.74 5.76 -10.07
CA LEU A 314 -15.23 4.47 -9.60
C LEU A 314 -15.90 4.60 -8.25
N THR A 315 -16.95 3.82 -8.07
CA THR A 315 -17.69 3.66 -6.81
C THR A 315 -17.84 2.18 -6.50
N ALA A 316 -17.81 1.82 -5.23
CA ALA A 316 -18.02 0.45 -4.78
C ALA A 316 -18.60 0.43 -3.36
N ALA A 317 -19.12 -0.72 -2.94
CA ALA A 317 -19.61 -0.96 -1.60
C ALA A 317 -19.22 -2.38 -1.14
N GLY A 318 -18.51 -2.49 -0.03
CA GLY A 318 -18.08 -3.80 0.47
C GLY A 318 -17.11 -3.70 1.63
N ASN A 319 -17.06 -4.77 2.43
CA ASN A 319 -16.12 -4.88 3.55
C ASN A 319 -14.97 -5.84 3.26
N ASP A 320 -15.02 -6.51 2.11
CA ASP A 320 -14.03 -7.44 1.59
C ASP A 320 -13.83 -7.21 0.09
N GLN A 321 -12.74 -7.77 -0.45
CA GLN A 321 -12.35 -7.58 -1.85
C GLN A 321 -13.41 -8.08 -2.84
N ALA A 322 -14.03 -9.23 -2.56
CA ALA A 322 -15.01 -9.82 -3.46
C ALA A 322 -16.29 -8.97 -3.53
N ALA A 323 -16.75 -8.42 -2.41
CA ALA A 323 -17.87 -7.49 -2.34
C ALA A 323 -17.58 -6.18 -3.06
N VAL A 324 -16.37 -5.62 -2.86
CA VAL A 324 -15.93 -4.41 -3.58
C VAL A 324 -15.92 -4.63 -5.09
N LEU A 325 -15.36 -5.74 -5.56
CA LEU A 325 -15.37 -6.06 -7.00
C LEU A 325 -16.78 -6.23 -7.57
N ARG A 326 -17.65 -6.97 -6.89
CA ARG A 326 -19.02 -7.24 -7.36
C ARG A 326 -19.91 -6.01 -7.38
N THR A 327 -19.55 -4.95 -6.65
CA THR A 327 -20.31 -3.69 -6.62
C THR A 327 -19.63 -2.57 -7.40
N LEU A 328 -18.42 -2.81 -7.92
CA LEU A 328 -17.62 -1.80 -8.62
C LEU A 328 -18.38 -1.27 -9.84
N SER A 329 -18.62 0.03 -9.84
CA SER A 329 -19.38 0.72 -10.89
C SER A 329 -18.78 2.08 -11.19
N GLY A 330 -18.86 2.54 -12.43
CA GLY A 330 -18.30 3.83 -12.85
C GLY A 330 -17.73 3.80 -14.27
N THR A 331 -16.76 4.67 -14.56
CA THR A 331 -16.18 4.82 -15.90
C THR A 331 -14.67 4.71 -15.85
N VAL A 332 -14.09 4.04 -16.85
CA VAL A 332 -12.65 3.95 -17.06
C VAL A 332 -12.34 4.29 -18.52
N SER A 333 -11.28 5.04 -18.76
CA SER A 333 -10.72 5.24 -20.10
C SER A 333 -9.21 5.04 -20.04
N ALA A 334 -8.65 4.40 -21.05
CA ALA A 334 -7.22 4.24 -21.19
C ALA A 334 -6.79 4.62 -22.60
N ASN A 335 -5.60 5.17 -22.73
CA ASN A 335 -4.97 5.45 -24.02
C ASN A 335 -3.49 5.11 -23.98
N LEU A 336 -2.95 4.87 -25.17
CA LEU A 336 -1.55 4.60 -25.40
C LEU A 336 -1.13 5.35 -26.67
N LYS A 337 0.06 5.93 -26.66
CA LYS A 337 0.68 6.59 -27.82
C LYS A 337 2.05 6.01 -28.09
N ASN A 338 2.44 5.98 -29.37
CA ASN A 338 3.77 5.59 -29.82
C ASN A 338 4.19 4.24 -29.22
N GLY A 339 3.31 3.26 -29.33
CA GLY A 339 3.51 1.96 -28.73
C GLY A 339 4.06 0.93 -29.71
N ARG A 340 4.41 -0.22 -29.17
CA ARG A 340 4.76 -1.41 -29.96
C ARG A 340 4.21 -2.63 -29.25
N ILE A 341 3.54 -3.50 -30.01
CA ILE A 341 3.01 -4.76 -29.50
C ILE A 341 4.01 -5.86 -29.86
N ALA A 342 4.61 -6.49 -28.85
CA ALA A 342 5.50 -7.62 -29.07
C ALA A 342 4.71 -8.84 -29.57
N GLY A 343 5.23 -9.53 -30.58
CA GLY A 343 4.64 -10.75 -31.11
C GLY A 343 3.44 -10.57 -32.07
N LEU A 344 2.88 -9.36 -32.20
CA LEU A 344 1.91 -9.06 -33.26
C LEU A 344 2.62 -8.57 -34.52
N SER A 345 2.47 -9.26 -35.65
CA SER A 345 2.96 -8.82 -36.97
C SER A 345 1.79 -8.54 -37.91
N LEU A 346 1.39 -7.29 -38.05
CA LEU A 346 0.38 -6.85 -39.03
C LEU A 346 1.04 -6.63 -40.40
N THR A 347 1.43 -7.70 -41.09
CA THR A 347 1.96 -7.65 -42.46
C THR A 347 0.99 -8.30 -43.45
N PRO A 348 1.01 -7.96 -44.75
CA PRO A 348 0.16 -8.61 -45.77
C PRO A 348 0.29 -10.14 -45.81
N ASP A 349 1.43 -10.68 -45.36
CA ASP A 349 1.70 -12.12 -45.22
C ASP A 349 0.84 -12.82 -44.14
N ILE A 350 -0.03 -12.09 -43.45
CA ILE A 350 -0.96 -12.67 -42.47
C ILE A 350 -1.90 -13.71 -43.12
N LEU A 351 -2.21 -13.54 -44.41
CA LEU A 351 -3.06 -14.47 -45.17
C LEU A 351 -2.36 -15.79 -45.49
N SER A 352 -1.03 -15.78 -45.65
CA SER A 352 -0.23 -16.97 -45.94
C SER A 352 0.27 -17.67 -44.68
N ALA A 353 0.31 -16.96 -43.54
CA ALA A 353 0.66 -17.49 -42.23
C ALA A 353 -0.23 -16.88 -41.11
N PRO A 354 -1.51 -17.27 -41.02
CA PRO A 354 -2.45 -16.74 -40.02
C PRO A 354 -1.97 -16.99 -38.58
N GLN A 355 -1.08 -17.97 -38.37
CA GLN A 355 -0.36 -18.28 -37.12
C GLN A 355 0.30 -17.04 -36.48
N ARG A 356 0.68 -16.02 -37.28
CA ARG A 356 1.30 -14.77 -36.81
C ARG A 356 0.31 -13.79 -36.16
N LEU A 357 -1.01 -13.96 -36.33
CA LEU A 357 -2.03 -13.25 -35.54
C LEU A 357 -2.09 -13.78 -34.09
N PHE A 358 -1.70 -15.03 -33.88
CA PHE A 358 -1.85 -15.74 -32.60
C PHE A 358 -0.64 -15.58 -31.69
N SER A 359 0.46 -14.99 -32.17
CA SER A 359 1.70 -14.83 -31.40
C SER A 359 1.72 -13.58 -30.49
N PHE A 360 0.56 -13.00 -30.14
CA PHE A 360 0.50 -11.88 -29.20
C PHE A 360 1.17 -12.26 -27.87
N GLY A 361 2.27 -11.59 -27.52
CA GLY A 361 3.02 -11.84 -26.29
C GLY A 361 3.89 -13.11 -26.27
N ALA A 362 3.75 -14.01 -27.24
CA ALA A 362 4.76 -15.04 -27.47
C ALA A 362 5.93 -14.32 -28.15
N GLY A 363 6.99 -14.01 -27.40
CA GLY A 363 8.26 -13.67 -28.02
C GLY A 363 8.54 -14.73 -29.08
N GLY A 364 8.45 -14.34 -30.35
CA GLY A 364 8.29 -15.32 -31.42
C GLY A 364 9.47 -16.28 -31.41
N ASP A 365 9.20 -17.58 -31.28
CA ASP A 365 10.14 -18.64 -31.64
C ASP A 365 10.29 -18.67 -33.17
N ALA A 366 10.78 -17.58 -33.74
CA ALA A 366 11.37 -17.56 -35.06
C ALA A 366 12.87 -17.73 -34.84
N GLY A 367 13.32 -19.00 -34.90
CA GLY A 367 14.73 -19.38 -34.73
C GLY A 367 15.70 -18.36 -35.35
N GLY A 368 16.52 -17.77 -34.50
CA GLY A 368 17.53 -16.78 -34.84
C GLY A 368 17.72 -15.80 -33.69
N ASP A 369 18.98 -15.54 -33.33
CA ASP A 369 19.46 -14.64 -32.27
C ASP A 369 18.91 -13.20 -32.39
N ARG A 370 17.62 -12.97 -32.12
CA ARG A 370 16.98 -11.65 -32.19
C ARG A 370 16.59 -11.16 -30.79
N LYS A 371 16.98 -9.93 -30.47
CA LYS A 371 16.84 -9.32 -29.15
C LYS A 371 15.37 -9.06 -28.80
N GLU A 372 14.97 -9.47 -27.60
CA GLU A 372 13.70 -9.11 -26.95
C GLU A 372 13.43 -7.60 -27.10
N GLY A 373 12.24 -7.24 -27.57
CA GLY A 373 11.84 -5.84 -27.67
C GLY A 373 12.08 -5.14 -29.02
N GLN A 374 12.53 -5.85 -30.07
CA GLN A 374 12.69 -5.26 -31.41
C GLN A 374 11.72 -5.80 -32.49
N ASP A 375 11.20 -7.02 -32.35
CA ASP A 375 10.17 -7.56 -33.26
C ASP A 375 8.74 -7.29 -32.73
N GLY A 376 7.93 -6.56 -33.50
CA GLY A 376 6.54 -6.23 -33.14
C GLY A 376 5.96 -5.06 -33.95
N SER A 377 4.63 -5.06 -34.13
CA SER A 377 3.95 -4.01 -34.91
C SER A 377 3.96 -2.69 -34.14
N LEU A 378 4.36 -1.63 -34.86
CA LEU A 378 4.26 -0.26 -34.36
C LEU A 378 2.78 0.15 -34.32
N ILE A 379 2.37 0.72 -33.19
CA ILE A 379 1.05 1.31 -33.02
C ILE A 379 1.20 2.80 -32.77
N THR A 380 0.56 3.62 -33.59
CA THR A 380 0.54 5.08 -33.41
C THR A 380 -0.25 5.43 -32.15
N SER A 381 -1.40 4.78 -31.96
CA SER A 381 -2.22 4.94 -30.76
C SER A 381 -3.11 3.74 -30.48
N ALA A 382 -3.42 3.50 -29.21
CA ALA A 382 -4.51 2.64 -28.80
C ALA A 382 -5.40 3.36 -27.78
N GLY A 383 -6.68 3.01 -27.72
CA GLY A 383 -7.60 3.57 -26.75
C GLY A 383 -8.84 2.72 -26.55
N LEU A 384 -9.44 2.86 -25.38
CA LEU A 384 -10.75 2.31 -25.03
C LEU A 384 -11.41 3.15 -23.93
N SER A 385 -12.74 3.14 -23.90
CA SER A 385 -13.53 3.53 -22.75
C SER A 385 -14.47 2.39 -22.33
N ALA A 386 -14.69 2.26 -21.02
CA ALA A 386 -15.49 1.21 -20.45
C ALA A 386 -16.42 1.76 -19.36
N ASN A 387 -17.67 1.29 -19.38
CA ASN A 387 -18.63 1.51 -18.31
C ASN A 387 -18.68 0.25 -17.44
N LEU A 388 -18.43 0.42 -16.16
CA LEU A 388 -18.48 -0.63 -15.16
C LEU A 388 -19.83 -0.59 -14.45
N ARG A 389 -20.47 -1.75 -14.33
CA ARG A 389 -21.65 -1.96 -13.50
C ARG A 389 -21.54 -3.30 -12.80
N ASN A 390 -21.53 -3.27 -11.47
CA ASN A 390 -21.44 -4.47 -10.62
C ASN A 390 -20.27 -5.40 -11.00
N GLY A 391 -19.09 -4.82 -11.24
CA GLY A 391 -17.88 -5.56 -11.61
C GLY A 391 -17.80 -6.01 -13.06
N VAL A 392 -18.81 -5.71 -13.89
CA VAL A 392 -18.77 -5.99 -15.34
C VAL A 392 -18.47 -4.70 -16.09
N ALA A 393 -17.30 -4.63 -16.71
CA ALA A 393 -16.90 -3.55 -17.61
C ALA A 393 -17.42 -3.84 -19.01
N THR A 394 -18.00 -2.85 -19.68
CA THR A 394 -18.48 -2.94 -21.06
C THR A 394 -17.87 -1.81 -21.89
N THR A 395 -17.26 -2.16 -23.02
CA THR A 395 -16.60 -1.23 -23.94
C THR A 395 -17.16 -1.38 -25.35
N ARG A 396 -17.20 -0.28 -26.11
CA ARG A 396 -17.74 -0.24 -27.48
C ARG A 396 -16.81 0.47 -28.48
N ASP A 397 -15.66 0.93 -28.00
CA ASP A 397 -14.80 1.90 -28.69
C ASP A 397 -13.33 1.51 -28.59
N ILE A 398 -13.03 0.21 -28.56
CA ILE A 398 -11.66 -0.26 -28.67
C ILE A 398 -11.15 0.18 -30.04
N LEU A 399 -10.04 0.90 -30.06
CA LEU A 399 -9.37 1.34 -31.27
C LEU A 399 -7.86 1.19 -31.12
N VAL A 400 -7.24 0.51 -32.07
CA VAL A 400 -5.77 0.44 -32.21
C VAL A 400 -5.41 0.91 -33.61
N GLN A 401 -4.58 1.93 -33.72
CA GLN A 401 -4.10 2.48 -34.97
C GLN A 401 -2.66 2.03 -35.22
N ALA A 402 -2.42 1.36 -36.35
CA ALA A 402 -1.14 0.82 -36.76
C ALA A 402 -0.95 1.04 -38.28
N PRO A 403 -0.82 2.31 -38.75
CA PRO A 403 -0.92 2.62 -40.18
C PRO A 403 -0.01 1.75 -41.06
N PRO A 404 -0.54 1.18 -42.17
CA PRO A 404 -1.86 1.43 -42.77
C PRO A 404 -3.02 0.60 -42.19
N HIS A 405 -2.80 -0.14 -41.10
CA HIS A 405 -3.78 -1.03 -40.47
C HIS A 405 -4.49 -0.38 -39.27
N LYS A 406 -5.66 -0.91 -38.90
CA LYS A 406 -6.34 -0.55 -37.65
C LYS A 406 -7.11 -1.74 -37.09
N VAL A 407 -7.33 -1.76 -35.78
CA VAL A 407 -8.21 -2.72 -35.11
C VAL A 407 -9.32 -1.93 -34.42
N THR A 408 -10.57 -2.35 -34.62
CA THR A 408 -11.73 -1.83 -33.88
C THR A 408 -12.34 -2.94 -33.04
N GLY A 409 -13.09 -2.61 -31.99
CA GLY A 409 -13.73 -3.66 -31.22
C GLY A 409 -14.63 -3.19 -30.09
N GLN A 410 -15.33 -4.16 -29.52
CA GLN A 410 -16.26 -3.99 -28.42
C GLN A 410 -16.32 -5.27 -27.59
N GLY A 411 -16.86 -5.19 -26.38
CA GLY A 411 -17.05 -6.39 -25.57
C GLY A 411 -17.25 -6.10 -24.10
N SER A 412 -17.04 -7.13 -23.30
CA SER A 412 -17.18 -7.07 -21.86
C SER A 412 -16.06 -7.81 -21.13
N ILE A 413 -15.77 -7.32 -19.92
CA ILE A 413 -14.82 -7.90 -18.99
C ILE A 413 -15.52 -8.04 -17.64
N ASN A 414 -15.65 -9.26 -17.14
CA ASN A 414 -16.25 -9.56 -15.84
C ASN A 414 -15.14 -9.75 -14.80
N LEU A 415 -14.92 -8.75 -13.95
CA LEU A 415 -13.85 -8.77 -12.95
C LEU A 415 -14.06 -9.85 -11.87
N PRO A 416 -15.27 -10.03 -11.28
CA PRO A 416 -15.52 -11.12 -10.34
C PRO A 416 -15.28 -12.52 -10.91
N ALA A 417 -15.66 -12.74 -12.18
CA ALA A 417 -15.48 -14.03 -12.85
C ALA A 417 -14.11 -14.16 -13.55
N GLN A 418 -13.30 -13.10 -13.55
CA GLN A 418 -12.06 -12.97 -14.33
C GLN A 418 -12.23 -13.41 -15.79
N ALA A 419 -13.39 -13.11 -16.37
CA ALA A 419 -13.79 -13.55 -17.70
C ALA A 419 -13.77 -12.38 -18.68
N LEU A 420 -13.39 -12.66 -19.91
CA LEU A 420 -13.36 -11.70 -21.01
C LEU A 420 -14.15 -12.23 -22.21
N ASP A 421 -14.85 -11.33 -22.89
CA ASP A 421 -15.54 -11.59 -24.16
C ASP A 421 -15.44 -10.32 -25.00
N LEU A 422 -14.46 -10.28 -25.89
CA LEU A 422 -14.16 -9.17 -26.78
C LEU A 422 -14.32 -9.61 -28.22
N ARG A 423 -14.98 -8.78 -29.00
CA ARG A 423 -15.13 -8.93 -30.45
C ARG A 423 -14.36 -7.80 -31.11
N LEU A 424 -13.30 -8.16 -31.79
CA LEU A 424 -12.40 -7.26 -32.49
C LEU A 424 -12.56 -7.45 -34.01
N THR A 425 -12.21 -6.44 -34.78
CA THR A 425 -12.14 -6.49 -36.23
C THR A 425 -10.83 -5.86 -36.67
N ALA A 426 -9.96 -6.66 -37.27
CA ALA A 426 -8.71 -6.19 -37.84
C ALA A 426 -8.93 -5.75 -39.28
N HIS A 427 -8.70 -4.46 -39.53
CA HIS A 427 -8.75 -3.86 -40.85
C HIS A 427 -7.31 -3.79 -41.39
N VAL A 428 -6.97 -4.71 -42.26
CA VAL A 428 -5.63 -4.84 -42.84
C VAL A 428 -5.66 -4.31 -44.27
N ALA A 429 -4.89 -3.26 -44.58
CA ALA A 429 -4.83 -2.71 -45.93
C ALA A 429 -4.50 -3.80 -46.97
N GLY A 430 -5.30 -3.86 -48.04
CA GLY A 430 -5.17 -4.87 -49.10
C GLY A 430 -5.81 -6.23 -48.80
N VAL A 431 -6.45 -6.40 -47.65
CA VAL A 431 -7.12 -7.64 -47.22
C VAL A 431 -8.54 -7.33 -46.74
N ALA A 432 -9.46 -8.29 -46.82
CA ALA A 432 -10.79 -8.17 -46.22
C ALA A 432 -10.69 -8.05 -44.70
N ASP A 433 -11.70 -7.41 -44.08
CA ASP A 433 -11.77 -7.30 -42.62
C ASP A 433 -11.77 -8.69 -41.97
N ILE A 434 -10.96 -8.87 -40.93
CA ILE A 434 -10.81 -10.14 -40.20
C ILE A 434 -11.46 -9.98 -38.82
N PRO A 435 -12.63 -10.59 -38.58
CA PRO A 435 -13.21 -10.64 -37.25
C PRO A 435 -12.38 -11.56 -36.33
N VAL A 436 -12.14 -11.12 -35.11
CA VAL A 436 -11.39 -11.88 -34.09
C VAL A 436 -12.18 -11.85 -32.79
N THR A 437 -12.44 -13.02 -32.21
CA THR A 437 -13.04 -13.14 -30.89
C THR A 437 -11.95 -13.46 -29.88
N VAL A 438 -11.87 -12.68 -28.82
CA VAL A 438 -11.02 -12.95 -27.66
C VAL A 438 -11.95 -13.29 -26.51
N ALA A 439 -11.93 -14.54 -26.05
CA ALA A 439 -12.82 -15.02 -24.99
C ALA A 439 -12.05 -15.91 -24.01
N GLY A 440 -12.54 -16.08 -22.79
CA GLY A 440 -11.93 -16.97 -21.80
C GLY A 440 -11.67 -16.30 -20.47
N THR A 441 -10.68 -16.80 -19.73
CA THR A 441 -10.28 -16.20 -18.44
C THR A 441 -9.05 -15.32 -18.60
N PHE A 442 -8.76 -14.46 -17.63
CA PHE A 442 -7.51 -13.69 -17.63
C PHE A 442 -6.29 -14.60 -17.70
N SER A 443 -6.36 -15.76 -17.05
CA SER A 443 -5.26 -16.71 -17.01
C SER A 443 -5.23 -17.69 -18.19
N ASP A 444 -6.24 -17.68 -19.06
CA ASP A 444 -6.33 -18.53 -20.23
C ASP A 444 -7.26 -17.90 -21.28
N PRO A 445 -6.80 -16.84 -21.96
CA PRO A 445 -7.55 -16.22 -23.05
C PRO A 445 -7.39 -17.05 -24.34
N SER A 446 -8.51 -17.33 -24.99
CA SER A 446 -8.58 -17.89 -26.32
C SER A 446 -8.77 -16.77 -27.35
N VAL A 447 -7.96 -16.77 -28.41
CA VAL A 447 -8.06 -15.85 -29.55
C VAL A 447 -8.45 -16.67 -30.77
N THR A 448 -9.65 -16.43 -31.30
CA THR A 448 -10.22 -17.17 -32.44
C THR A 448 -10.60 -16.21 -33.56
N PRO A 449 -9.88 -16.22 -34.70
CA PRO A 449 -10.30 -15.54 -35.91
C PRO A 449 -11.49 -16.24 -36.53
N ASP A 450 -12.49 -15.47 -36.95
CA ASP A 450 -13.59 -15.99 -37.74
C ASP A 450 -13.19 -16.02 -39.21
N LEU A 451 -12.50 -17.10 -39.60
CA LEU A 451 -12.05 -17.31 -40.97
C LEU A 451 -13.21 -17.63 -41.93
N ALA A 452 -14.39 -18.00 -41.41
CA ALA A 452 -15.58 -18.28 -42.22
C ALA A 452 -16.23 -16.98 -42.75
N ALA A 453 -15.95 -15.84 -42.12
CA ALA A 453 -16.40 -14.52 -42.56
C ALA A 453 -15.54 -13.90 -43.68
N ILE A 454 -14.41 -14.52 -44.03
CA ILE A 454 -13.51 -14.02 -45.10
C ILE A 454 -14.09 -14.45 -46.46
N PRO A 455 -14.33 -13.53 -47.42
CA PRO A 455 -14.85 -13.89 -48.74
C PRO A 455 -13.91 -14.88 -49.43
N ALA A 456 -14.45 -15.97 -50.00
CA ALA A 456 -13.67 -17.02 -50.66
C ALA A 456 -12.71 -16.50 -51.76
N ALA A 457 -13.02 -15.35 -52.37
CA ALA A 457 -12.17 -14.68 -53.36
C ALA A 457 -10.88 -14.06 -52.78
N ALA A 458 -10.82 -13.80 -51.47
CA ALA A 458 -9.63 -13.28 -50.78
C ALA A 458 -8.70 -14.40 -50.28
N ILE A 459 -9.17 -15.66 -50.25
CA ILE A 459 -8.42 -16.83 -49.80
C ILE A 459 -7.78 -17.50 -51.04
N GLY A 460 -6.84 -16.81 -51.66
CA GLY A 460 -5.99 -17.40 -52.70
C GLY A 460 -5.12 -18.50 -52.10
N GLY A 461 -5.55 -19.77 -52.19
CA GLY A 461 -4.69 -20.95 -52.08
C GLY A 461 -4.22 -21.39 -50.68
N ALA A 462 -4.58 -20.72 -49.59
CA ALA A 462 -4.09 -21.03 -48.24
C ALA A 462 -5.09 -21.77 -47.32
N ALA A 463 -6.28 -22.14 -47.80
CA ALA A 463 -7.35 -22.74 -46.98
C ALA A 463 -7.00 -24.14 -46.40
N GLY A 464 -6.02 -24.84 -46.96
CA GLY A 464 -5.70 -26.22 -46.57
C GLY A 464 -4.77 -26.38 -45.35
N LYS A 465 -4.08 -25.34 -44.89
CA LYS A 465 -3.05 -25.45 -43.82
C LYS A 465 -3.44 -24.81 -42.48
N ALA A 466 -4.52 -24.03 -42.41
CA ALA A 466 -4.95 -23.36 -41.18
C ALA A 466 -5.68 -24.29 -40.18
N ALA A 467 -6.19 -25.45 -40.64
CA ALA A 467 -7.07 -26.31 -39.84
C ALA A 467 -6.36 -27.24 -38.82
N LYS A 468 -5.03 -27.19 -38.67
CA LYS A 468 -4.27 -28.17 -37.88
C LYS A 468 -3.53 -27.63 -36.64
N VAL A 469 -3.69 -26.36 -36.29
CA VAL A 469 -2.94 -25.72 -35.18
C VAL A 469 -3.90 -25.05 -34.20
N LEU A 470 -4.80 -25.86 -33.62
CA LEU A 470 -5.80 -25.42 -32.63
C LEU A 470 -5.42 -25.74 -31.19
N THR A 471 -4.14 -26.02 -30.91
CA THR A 471 -3.66 -26.35 -29.56
C THR A 471 -2.53 -25.42 -29.17
N ASP A 472 -2.91 -24.45 -28.32
CA ASP A 472 -2.09 -23.70 -27.36
C ASP A 472 -1.39 -22.38 -27.78
N PRO A 473 -2.14 -21.27 -27.87
CA PRO A 473 -1.61 -19.90 -27.80
C PRO A 473 -1.77 -19.24 -26.41
N ALA A 474 -2.15 -19.99 -25.37
CA ALA A 474 -2.70 -19.45 -24.12
C ALA A 474 -1.66 -18.80 -23.18
N GLY A 475 -0.40 -19.25 -23.22
CA GLY A 475 0.59 -18.97 -22.18
C GLY A 475 1.03 -17.51 -22.04
N ALA A 476 0.94 -16.69 -23.10
CA ALA A 476 1.48 -15.34 -23.08
C ALA A 476 0.43 -14.26 -22.82
N ALA A 477 -0.76 -14.39 -23.39
CA ALA A 477 -1.87 -13.48 -23.09
C ALA A 477 -2.37 -13.67 -21.65
N LYS A 478 -2.24 -14.90 -21.10
CA LYS A 478 -2.40 -15.24 -19.68
C LYS A 478 -1.68 -14.28 -18.74
N ASP A 479 -0.37 -14.07 -18.95
CA ASP A 479 0.45 -13.30 -17.99
C ASP A 479 0.20 -11.79 -18.06
N VAL A 480 -0.21 -11.28 -19.23
CA VAL A 480 -0.54 -9.86 -19.43
C VAL A 480 -1.91 -9.54 -18.81
N LEU A 481 -2.90 -10.40 -19.02
CA LEU A 481 -4.25 -10.23 -18.47
C LEU A 481 -4.31 -10.53 -16.96
N ASP A 482 -3.54 -11.50 -16.45
CA ASP A 482 -3.39 -11.75 -15.01
C ASP A 482 -2.80 -10.55 -14.26
N ALA A 483 -1.92 -9.76 -14.89
CA ALA A 483 -1.26 -8.63 -14.24
C ALA A 483 -1.99 -7.29 -14.41
N VAL A 484 -2.82 -7.15 -15.45
CA VAL A 484 -3.77 -6.03 -15.61
C VAL A 484 -5.04 -6.29 -14.77
N ASN A 485 -5.14 -7.45 -14.11
CA ASN A 485 -6.16 -7.72 -13.13
C ASN A 485 -6.11 -6.67 -12.01
N PRO A 486 -7.15 -5.82 -11.85
CA PRO A 486 -7.15 -4.76 -10.82
C PRO A 486 -7.05 -5.34 -9.40
N LEU A 487 -7.22 -6.66 -9.24
CA LEU A 487 -7.03 -7.37 -7.97
C LEU A 487 -5.58 -7.35 -7.45
N ASN A 488 -4.58 -7.30 -8.32
CA ASN A 488 -3.17 -7.33 -7.91
C ASN A 488 -2.66 -5.97 -7.38
N LEU A 489 -3.39 -4.89 -7.63
CA LEU A 489 -3.05 -3.53 -7.20
C LEU A 489 -3.83 -3.08 -5.96
N LEU A 490 -4.79 -3.89 -5.49
CA LEU A 490 -5.49 -3.66 -4.24
C LEU A 490 -4.73 -4.37 -3.09
N PRO A 491 -4.67 -3.80 -1.88
CA PRO A 491 -3.93 -4.35 -0.73
C PRO A 491 -4.44 -5.69 -0.18
N PHE A 492 -5.32 -6.38 -0.92
CA PHE A 492 -6.01 -7.60 -0.50
C PHE A 492 -6.00 -8.68 -1.60
N GLY A 493 -4.97 -8.75 -2.45
CA GLY A 493 -4.87 -9.68 -3.61
C GLY A 493 -5.30 -11.13 -3.33
N GLY A 494 -6.25 -11.61 -4.15
CA GLY A 494 -7.00 -12.85 -3.95
C GLY A 494 -6.34 -14.14 -4.46
N ASP A 495 -6.93 -15.24 -4.03
CA ASP A 495 -6.54 -16.64 -4.26
C ASP A 495 -6.30 -17.02 -5.73
N LYS A 496 -5.14 -17.63 -6.00
CA LYS A 496 -4.96 -18.57 -7.12
C LYS A 496 -5.36 -19.97 -6.64
N LYS A 497 -6.59 -20.42 -6.92
CA LYS A 497 -6.89 -21.85 -6.85
C LYS A 497 -6.30 -22.56 -8.07
N LYS A 498 -5.63 -23.67 -7.78
CA LYS A 498 -4.90 -24.58 -8.67
C LYS A 498 -5.69 -25.01 -9.90
#